data_AF-A0A3B3CER7-F1
#
_entry.id   AF-A0A3B3CER7-F1
#
_cell.length_a   1.000
_cell.length_b   1.000
_cell.length_c   1.000
_cell.angle_alpha   90.00
_cell.angle_beta   90.00
_cell.angle_gamma   90.00
#
_symmetry.space_group_name_H-M   'P 1'
#
loop_
_entity.id
_entity.type
_entity.pdbx_description
1 polymer ?
#
loop_
_entity_poly.entity_id
_entity_poly.type
_entity_poly.pdbx_seq_one_letter_code
_entity_poly.pdbx_strand_id
1 'polypeptide(L)'
;MKTVFVTVGTTKFDELIETVTCSEAAKALKARGYKRLLLQIGRGSFFPDADSCPELKLEVFRFKDSIAEDMKQADLVISHAGAGSCLEALGAGKPLLVVVNDKLMDNHQLELARQLHTDHHLLYCTCSSLTETLKTMDLSVLQPFPPGQPKTFADFLDKVVGLK
;
A
#
# COMPACT_ATOMS: atom_id res chain seq x y z
N MET A 1 8.68 6.32 -16.01
CA MET A 1 9.59 5.75 -14.97
C MET A 1 8.70 5.05 -13.96
N LYS A 2 8.87 3.75 -13.72
CA LYS A 2 7.94 3.04 -12.84
C LYS A 2 8.10 3.45 -11.38
N THR A 3 7.00 3.86 -10.75
CA THR A 3 6.96 4.42 -9.39
C THR A 3 6.12 3.54 -8.47
N VAL A 4 6.66 3.24 -7.29
CA VAL A 4 5.92 2.61 -6.20
C VAL A 4 5.55 3.69 -5.19
N PHE A 5 4.27 3.79 -4.86
CA PHE A 5 3.78 4.66 -3.80
C PHE A 5 3.42 3.81 -2.59
N VAL A 6 3.96 4.15 -1.43
CA VAL A 6 3.70 3.45 -0.17
C VAL A 6 3.06 4.42 0.80
N THR A 7 1.95 4.01 1.44
CA THR A 7 1.25 4.85 2.41
C THR A 7 0.83 4.06 3.64
N VAL A 8 1.14 4.61 4.82
CA VAL A 8 0.61 4.14 6.11
C VAL A 8 -0.60 4.96 6.59
N GLY A 9 -1.09 5.87 5.75
CA GLY A 9 -2.12 6.84 6.11
C GLY A 9 -1.69 7.71 7.28
N THR A 10 -2.57 7.86 8.27
CA THR A 10 -2.32 8.63 9.51
C THR A 10 -1.78 7.76 10.65
N THR A 11 -1.68 6.44 10.44
CA THR A 11 -1.28 5.48 11.47
C THR A 11 0.23 5.50 11.71
N LYS A 12 0.65 4.88 12.81
CA LYS A 12 2.06 4.61 13.11
C LYS A 12 2.38 3.19 12.69
N PHE A 13 3.17 3.04 11.62
CA PHE A 13 3.60 1.72 11.18
C PHE A 13 5.03 1.75 10.63
N ASP A 14 5.96 2.02 11.54
CA ASP A 14 7.39 2.17 11.24
C ASP A 14 7.96 0.87 10.66
N GLU A 15 7.49 -0.29 11.13
CA GLU A 15 7.92 -1.61 10.64
C GLU A 15 7.67 -1.81 9.14
N LEU A 16 6.56 -1.33 8.59
CA LEU A 16 6.31 -1.40 7.14
C LEU A 16 7.32 -0.53 6.37
N ILE A 17 7.63 0.65 6.90
CA ILE A 17 8.58 1.56 6.27
C ILE A 17 9.98 0.97 6.30
N GLU A 18 10.42 0.42 7.44
CA GLU A 18 11.68 -0.30 7.57
C GLU A 18 11.75 -1.50 6.61
N THR A 19 10.67 -2.28 6.52
CA THR A 19 10.61 -3.45 5.65
C THR A 19 10.70 -3.06 4.17
N VAL A 20 9.96 -2.06 3.72
CA VAL A 20 9.97 -1.66 2.30
C VAL A 20 11.26 -0.93 1.90
N THR A 21 11.94 -0.32 2.86
CA THR A 21 13.25 0.34 2.66
C THR A 21 14.43 -0.59 2.88
N CYS A 22 14.20 -1.85 3.26
CA CYS A 22 15.28 -2.80 3.43
C CYS A 22 15.93 -3.13 2.07
N SER A 23 17.21 -3.52 2.08
CA SER A 23 17.96 -3.82 0.86
C SER A 23 17.29 -4.91 0.02
N GLU A 24 16.67 -5.91 0.64
CA GLU A 24 16.04 -7.02 -0.07
C GLU A 24 14.76 -6.60 -0.81
N ALA A 25 13.92 -5.78 -0.18
CA ALA A 25 12.72 -5.24 -0.79
C ALA A 25 13.08 -4.27 -1.92
N ALA A 26 14.07 -3.39 -1.70
CA ALA A 26 14.56 -2.48 -2.73
C ALA A 26 15.10 -3.23 -3.96
N LYS A 27 15.87 -4.30 -3.75
CA LYS A 27 16.34 -5.20 -4.83
C LYS A 27 15.18 -5.84 -5.58
N ALA A 28 14.18 -6.35 -4.86
CA ALA A 28 13.00 -6.97 -5.46
C ALA A 28 12.21 -5.98 -6.33
N LEU A 29 12.03 -4.74 -5.86
CA LEU A 29 11.39 -3.68 -6.63
C LEU A 29 12.20 -3.31 -7.88
N LYS A 30 13.52 -3.13 -7.74
CA LYS A 30 14.39 -2.83 -8.89
C LYS A 30 14.41 -3.95 -9.92
N ALA A 31 14.42 -5.21 -9.50
CA ALA A 31 14.34 -6.37 -10.39
C ALA A 31 13.07 -6.38 -11.25
N ARG A 32 11.97 -5.77 -10.77
CA ARG A 32 10.72 -5.58 -11.52
C ARG A 32 10.68 -4.33 -12.39
N GLY A 33 11.77 -3.56 -12.38
CA GLY A 33 11.92 -2.34 -13.17
C GLY A 33 11.36 -1.08 -12.51
N TYR A 34 11.01 -1.13 -11.21
CA TYR A 34 10.72 0.09 -10.45
C TYR A 34 12.00 0.89 -10.25
N LYS A 35 11.90 2.22 -10.32
CA LYS A 35 13.06 3.13 -10.20
C LYS A 35 12.86 4.21 -9.14
N ARG A 36 11.62 4.45 -8.72
CA ARG A 36 11.26 5.46 -7.72
C ARG A 36 10.37 4.84 -6.65
N LEU A 37 10.68 5.13 -5.39
CA LEU A 37 9.92 4.73 -4.22
C LEU A 37 9.50 6.00 -3.48
N LEU A 38 8.19 6.23 -3.41
CA LEU A 38 7.61 7.37 -2.73
C LEU A 38 6.89 6.89 -1.47
N LEU A 39 7.33 7.36 -0.31
CA LEU A 39 6.86 6.92 1.01
C LEU A 39 6.09 8.04 1.71
N GLN A 40 4.84 7.75 2.06
CA GLN A 40 4.06 8.53 3.01
C GLN A 40 4.18 7.88 4.40
N ILE A 41 4.96 8.50 5.28
CA ILE A 41 5.25 8.04 6.64
C ILE A 41 4.43 8.87 7.64
N GLY A 42 3.22 8.43 8.01
CA GLY A 42 2.26 9.23 8.78
C GLY A 42 2.77 9.83 10.11
N ARG A 43 2.35 9.24 11.24
CA ARG A 43 2.77 9.71 12.58
C ARG A 43 3.96 8.94 13.15
N GLY A 44 4.59 8.12 12.32
CA GLY A 44 5.75 7.31 12.65
C GLY A 44 6.96 8.12 13.09
N SER A 45 7.83 7.51 13.88
CA SER A 45 9.12 8.08 14.29
C SER A 45 10.21 7.79 13.25
N PHE A 46 10.11 6.66 12.57
CA PHE A 46 11.09 6.24 11.59
C PHE A 46 11.05 7.09 10.32
N PHE A 47 12.20 7.66 9.96
CA PHE A 47 12.42 8.37 8.71
C PHE A 47 13.62 7.71 8.01
N PRO A 48 13.42 7.01 6.88
CA PRO A 48 14.52 6.39 6.19
C PRO A 48 15.41 7.46 5.54
N ASP A 49 16.72 7.32 5.71
CA ASP A 49 17.70 8.17 5.03
C ASP A 49 17.61 7.98 3.52
N ALA A 50 17.95 9.01 2.75
CA ALA A 50 17.94 8.96 1.28
C ALA A 50 18.83 7.82 0.73
N ASP A 51 19.88 7.46 1.46
CA ASP A 51 20.83 6.39 1.11
C ASP A 51 20.38 5.00 1.58
N SER A 52 19.21 4.86 2.24
CA SER A 52 18.69 3.56 2.70
C SER A 52 18.48 2.58 1.54
N CYS A 53 18.18 3.11 0.35
CA CYS A 53 17.94 2.34 -0.86
C CYS A 53 18.74 2.93 -2.03
N PRO A 54 20.06 2.69 -2.16
CA PRO A 54 20.87 3.26 -3.25
C PRO A 54 20.42 2.79 -4.64
N GLU A 55 19.58 1.77 -4.69
CA GLU A 55 19.04 1.19 -5.90
C GLU A 55 17.82 1.90 -6.48
N LEU A 56 17.12 2.70 -5.67
CA LEU A 56 15.87 3.36 -6.03
C LEU A 56 15.94 4.82 -5.62
N LYS A 57 15.30 5.70 -6.39
CA LYS A 57 15.12 7.08 -5.96
C LYS A 57 14.07 7.11 -4.83
N LEU A 58 14.53 7.30 -3.59
CA LEU A 58 13.70 7.39 -2.41
C LEU A 58 13.21 8.82 -2.20
N GLU A 59 11.89 8.99 -2.05
CA GLU A 59 11.26 10.24 -1.66
C GLU A 59 10.33 9.97 -0.49
N VAL A 60 10.42 10.79 0.55
CA VAL A 60 9.73 10.54 1.82
C VAL A 60 9.03 11.81 2.27
N PHE A 61 7.75 11.70 2.63
CA PHE A 61 6.99 12.80 3.23
C PHE A 61 6.04 12.27 4.30
N ARG A 62 5.62 13.15 5.22
CA ARG A 62 4.67 12.78 6.29
C ARG A 62 3.22 13.00 5.86
N PHE A 63 2.92 14.25 5.53
CA PHE A 63 1.62 14.70 5.10
C PHE A 63 1.78 15.58 3.86
N LYS A 64 0.80 15.50 2.97
CA LYS A 64 0.72 16.29 1.76
C LYS A 64 -0.75 16.64 1.55
N ASP A 65 -1.02 17.81 0.99
CA ASP A 65 -2.39 18.30 0.77
C ASP A 65 -3.19 17.39 -0.16
N SER A 66 -2.51 16.69 -1.07
CA SER A 66 -3.12 15.68 -1.94
C SER A 66 -2.13 14.56 -2.24
N ILE A 67 -2.52 13.34 -1.88
CA ILE A 67 -1.84 12.08 -2.25
C ILE A 67 -2.45 11.45 -3.50
N ALA A 68 -3.61 11.94 -3.96
CA ALA A 68 -4.34 11.40 -5.09
C ALA A 68 -3.52 11.47 -6.39
N GLU A 69 -2.79 12.56 -6.61
CA GLU A 69 -1.94 12.71 -7.79
C GLU A 69 -0.73 11.79 -7.77
N ASP A 70 -0.10 11.61 -6.61
CA ASP A 70 1.01 10.67 -6.44
C ASP A 70 0.54 9.24 -6.71
N MET A 71 -0.65 8.90 -6.23
CA MET A 71 -1.23 7.58 -6.42
C MET A 71 -1.65 7.32 -7.87
N LYS A 72 -2.21 8.33 -8.56
CA LYS A 72 -2.49 8.25 -10.00
C LYS A 72 -1.22 8.11 -10.84
N GLN A 73 -0.10 8.70 -10.40
CA GLN A 73 1.19 8.55 -11.09
C GLN A 73 1.90 7.24 -10.75
N ALA A 74 1.54 6.59 -9.64
CA ALA A 74 2.11 5.32 -9.24
C ALA A 74 1.68 4.18 -10.17
N ASP A 75 2.60 3.24 -10.39
CA ASP A 75 2.36 1.98 -11.08
C ASP A 75 1.98 0.86 -10.11
N LEU A 76 2.33 1.02 -8.83
CA LEU A 76 1.99 0.13 -7.73
C LEU A 76 1.76 0.95 -6.47
N VAL A 77 0.68 0.64 -5.75
CA VAL A 77 0.37 1.22 -4.45
C VAL A 77 0.52 0.16 -3.38
N ILE A 78 1.28 0.46 -2.34
CA ILE A 78 1.41 -0.37 -1.14
C ILE A 78 0.76 0.39 0.01
N SER A 79 -0.24 -0.20 0.67
CA SER A 79 -0.95 0.47 1.76
C SER A 79 -1.06 -0.41 3.00
N HIS A 80 -0.87 0.17 4.18
CA HIS A 80 -1.29 -0.49 5.42
C HIS A 80 -2.81 -0.43 5.53
N ALA A 81 -3.49 -1.52 5.14
CA ALA A 81 -4.91 -1.89 5.26
C ALA A 81 -5.94 -0.80 5.64
N GLY A 82 -5.71 0.43 5.20
CA GLY A 82 -6.37 1.62 5.68
C GLY A 82 -7.50 1.90 4.73
N ALA A 83 -8.71 1.94 5.27
CA ALA A 83 -9.96 2.15 4.53
C ALA A 83 -9.86 3.23 3.45
N GLY A 84 -9.44 4.44 3.82
CA GLY A 84 -9.35 5.58 2.91
C GLY A 84 -8.30 5.40 1.82
N SER A 85 -7.08 5.01 2.18
CA SER A 85 -5.99 4.81 1.23
C SER A 85 -6.29 3.67 0.25
N CYS A 86 -6.90 2.58 0.71
CA CYS A 86 -7.33 1.48 -0.15
C CYS A 86 -8.41 1.95 -1.13
N LEU A 87 -9.41 2.70 -0.64
CA LEU A 87 -10.49 3.22 -1.47
C LEU A 87 -9.97 4.16 -2.56
N GLU A 88 -9.10 5.09 -2.21
CA GLU A 88 -8.51 6.00 -3.18
C GLU A 88 -7.69 5.23 -4.24
N ALA A 89 -6.96 4.17 -3.85
CA ALA A 89 -6.12 3.39 -4.75
C ALA A 89 -6.96 2.56 -5.73
N LEU A 90 -7.98 1.89 -5.21
CA LEU A 90 -8.94 1.12 -5.99
C LEU A 90 -9.76 2.03 -6.90
N GLY A 91 -10.20 3.19 -6.40
CA GLY A 91 -10.91 4.21 -7.18
C GLY A 91 -10.07 4.83 -8.30
N ALA A 92 -8.74 4.89 -8.12
CA ALA A 92 -7.80 5.28 -9.15
C ALA A 92 -7.49 4.15 -10.16
N GLY A 93 -8.05 2.96 -9.97
CA GLY A 93 -7.80 1.78 -10.81
C GLY A 93 -6.36 1.28 -10.73
N LYS A 94 -5.69 1.50 -9.59
CA LYS A 94 -4.28 1.16 -9.42
C LYS A 94 -4.09 -0.20 -8.77
N PRO A 95 -3.04 -0.95 -9.17
CA PRO A 95 -2.67 -2.17 -8.47
C PRO A 95 -2.36 -1.87 -7.01
N LEU A 96 -3.09 -2.51 -6.10
CA LEU A 96 -3.00 -2.30 -4.66
C LEU A 96 -2.45 -3.56 -3.98
N LEU A 97 -1.37 -3.37 -3.22
CA LEU A 97 -0.82 -4.35 -2.29
C LEU A 97 -1.06 -3.88 -0.86
N VAL A 98 -1.89 -4.59 -0.13
CA VAL A 98 -2.20 -4.30 1.26
C VAL A 98 -1.20 -5.00 2.17
N VAL A 99 -0.58 -4.27 3.09
CA VAL A 99 0.25 -4.86 4.15
C VAL A 99 -0.51 -4.81 5.45
N VAL A 100 -0.92 -5.97 5.94
CA VAL A 100 -1.64 -6.11 7.20
C VAL A 100 -0.63 -6.13 8.35
N ASN A 101 -0.91 -5.37 9.39
CA ASN A 101 -0.18 -5.45 10.64
C ASN A 101 -0.75 -6.60 11.49
N ASP A 102 -0.01 -7.69 11.61
CA ASP A 102 -0.34 -8.86 12.41
C ASP A 102 -0.23 -8.61 13.93
N LYS A 103 0.49 -7.57 14.35
CA LYS A 103 0.73 -7.24 15.77
C LYS A 103 -0.35 -6.33 16.37
N LEU A 104 -1.01 -5.52 15.56
CA LEU A 104 -2.06 -4.58 15.95
C LEU A 104 -3.45 -5.00 15.44
N MET A 105 -3.62 -6.30 15.15
CA MET A 105 -4.68 -6.81 14.29
C MET A 105 -6.09 -6.49 14.81
N ASP A 106 -6.69 -5.42 14.27
CA ASP A 106 -8.15 -5.28 14.23
C ASP A 106 -8.67 -6.20 13.12
N ASN A 107 -9.40 -7.25 13.52
CA ASN A 107 -9.93 -8.29 12.61
C ASN A 107 -10.64 -7.70 11.36
N HIS A 108 -11.20 -6.51 11.50
CA HIS A 108 -11.92 -5.77 10.47
C HIS A 108 -11.06 -5.39 9.25
N GLN A 109 -9.80 -4.97 9.45
CA GLN A 109 -8.93 -4.59 8.33
C GLN A 109 -8.51 -5.81 7.50
N LEU A 110 -8.25 -6.93 8.17
CA LEU A 110 -7.96 -8.20 7.51
C LEU A 110 -9.16 -8.70 6.71
N GLU A 111 -10.36 -8.60 7.26
CA GLU A 111 -11.58 -9.05 6.60
C GLU A 111 -11.85 -8.28 5.31
N LEU A 112 -11.63 -6.96 5.32
CA LEU A 112 -11.66 -6.14 4.10
C LEU A 112 -10.63 -6.60 3.08
N ALA A 113 -9.36 -6.74 3.48
CA ALA A 113 -8.29 -7.17 2.58
C ALA A 113 -8.58 -8.56 1.98
N ARG A 114 -9.11 -9.48 2.78
CA ARG A 114 -9.45 -10.84 2.34
C ARG A 114 -10.57 -10.85 1.30
N GLN A 115 -11.64 -10.08 1.51
CA GLN A 115 -12.74 -10.05 0.54
C GLN A 115 -12.28 -9.48 -0.79
N LEU A 116 -11.57 -8.36 -0.77
CA LEU A 116 -11.09 -7.73 -1.99
C LEU A 116 -10.02 -8.54 -2.70
N HIS A 117 -9.27 -9.35 -1.97
CA HIS A 117 -8.39 -10.33 -2.56
C HIS A 117 -9.16 -11.47 -3.24
N THR A 118 -10.25 -11.93 -2.62
CA THR A 118 -11.14 -12.96 -3.19
C THR A 118 -11.78 -12.48 -4.49
N ASP A 119 -12.13 -11.20 -4.55
CA ASP A 119 -12.66 -10.56 -5.75
C ASP A 119 -11.56 -10.14 -6.76
N HIS A 120 -10.31 -10.56 -6.53
CA HIS A 120 -9.15 -10.24 -7.36
C HIS A 120 -8.90 -8.74 -7.57
N HIS A 121 -9.33 -7.89 -6.64
CA HIS A 121 -9.13 -6.44 -6.69
C HIS A 121 -7.81 -5.99 -6.06
N LEU A 122 -7.29 -6.74 -5.08
CA LEU A 122 -6.01 -6.44 -4.43
C LEU A 122 -5.23 -7.70 -4.06
N LEU A 123 -3.94 -7.51 -3.76
CA LEU A 123 -3.11 -8.49 -3.07
C LEU A 123 -2.93 -8.04 -1.63
N TYR A 124 -2.80 -8.97 -0.69
CA TYR A 124 -2.41 -8.65 0.68
C TYR A 124 -1.24 -9.51 1.15
N CYS A 125 -0.44 -8.95 2.05
CA CYS A 125 0.70 -9.62 2.67
C CYS A 125 0.93 -9.05 4.08
N THR A 126 1.92 -9.58 4.78
CA THR A 126 2.43 -9.07 6.06
C THR A 126 3.83 -8.51 5.86
N CYS A 127 4.38 -7.77 6.83
CA CYS A 127 5.76 -7.28 6.75
C CYS A 127 6.77 -8.43 6.51
N SER A 128 6.56 -9.59 7.14
CA SER A 128 7.41 -10.77 6.98
C SER A 128 7.38 -11.35 5.56
N SER A 129 6.22 -11.30 4.91
CA SER A 129 6.00 -11.87 3.57
C SER A 129 6.09 -10.84 2.44
N LEU A 130 6.28 -9.56 2.76
CA LEU A 130 6.33 -8.47 1.80
C LEU A 130 7.39 -8.70 0.73
N THR A 131 8.62 -9.03 1.12
CA THR A 131 9.74 -9.23 0.19
C THR A 131 9.48 -10.37 -0.79
N GLU A 132 8.89 -11.48 -0.32
CA GLU A 132 8.55 -12.62 -1.15
C GLU A 132 7.37 -12.30 -2.09
N THR A 133 6.37 -11.59 -1.56
CA THR A 133 5.23 -11.09 -2.33
C THR A 133 5.70 -10.14 -3.42
N LEU A 134 6.61 -9.21 -3.14
CA LEU A 134 7.17 -8.31 -4.16
C LEU A 134 7.88 -9.09 -5.27
N LYS A 135 8.55 -10.21 -4.96
CA LYS A 135 9.20 -11.06 -5.97
C LYS A 135 8.18 -11.84 -6.82
N THR A 136 7.18 -12.44 -6.19
CA THR A 136 6.25 -13.39 -6.83
C THR A 136 4.93 -12.78 -7.30
N MET A 137 4.61 -11.55 -6.87
CA MET A 137 3.33 -10.92 -7.17
C MET A 137 3.08 -10.87 -8.66
N ASP A 138 1.86 -11.21 -9.05
CA ASP A 138 1.36 -10.96 -10.38
C ASP A 138 0.36 -9.80 -10.30
N LEU A 139 0.66 -8.70 -10.99
CA LEU A 139 -0.23 -7.55 -11.05
C LEU A 139 -1.21 -7.68 -12.22
N SER A 140 -0.99 -8.62 -13.14
CA SER A 140 -1.85 -8.84 -14.31
C SER A 140 -3.15 -9.56 -13.97
N VAL A 141 -3.19 -10.27 -12.84
CA VAL A 141 -4.41 -10.92 -12.33
C VAL A 141 -5.37 -9.94 -11.65
N LEU A 142 -4.91 -8.73 -11.34
CA LEU A 142 -5.71 -7.75 -10.61
C LEU A 142 -6.73 -7.08 -11.53
N GLN A 143 -8.01 -7.16 -11.14
CA GLN A 143 -9.09 -6.50 -11.83
C GLN A 143 -9.31 -5.08 -11.28
N PRO A 144 -9.33 -4.05 -12.14
CA PRO A 144 -9.65 -2.70 -11.71
C PRO A 144 -11.00 -2.68 -11.01
N PHE A 145 -11.07 -2.01 -9.87
CA PHE A 145 -12.33 -1.86 -9.16
C PHE A 145 -13.30 -1.01 -10.02
N PRO A 146 -14.56 -1.46 -10.23
CA PRO A 146 -15.47 -0.77 -11.14
C PRO A 146 -15.79 0.65 -10.64
N PRO A 147 -15.62 1.69 -11.49
CA PRO A 147 -15.96 3.05 -11.13
C PRO A 147 -17.48 3.17 -10.96
N GLY A 148 -17.93 3.65 -9.79
CA GLY A 148 -19.36 3.89 -9.52
C GLY A 148 -19.98 3.08 -8.38
N GLN A 149 -19.21 2.23 -7.68
CA GLN A 149 -19.64 1.60 -6.42
C GLN A 149 -18.91 2.11 -5.16
N PRO A 150 -18.58 3.42 -5.01
CA PRO A 150 -18.01 3.91 -3.77
C PRO A 150 -19.00 3.75 -2.62
N LYS A 151 -20.32 3.73 -2.87
CA LYS A 151 -21.34 3.46 -1.86
C LYS A 151 -21.33 2.01 -1.40
N THR A 152 -21.30 1.03 -2.28
CA THR A 152 -21.24 -0.39 -1.87
C THR A 152 -20.00 -0.68 -1.03
N PHE A 153 -18.87 -0.06 -1.39
CA PHE A 153 -17.61 -0.20 -0.67
C PHE A 153 -17.54 0.64 0.61
N ALA A 154 -18.12 1.86 0.60
CA ALA A 154 -18.27 2.69 1.80
C ALA A 154 -19.27 2.08 2.78
N ASP A 155 -20.37 1.48 2.32
CA ASP A 155 -21.33 0.72 3.12
C ASP A 155 -20.65 -0.53 3.68
N PHE A 156 -19.80 -1.19 2.90
CA PHE A 156 -18.99 -2.32 3.37
C PHE A 156 -17.97 -1.88 4.43
N LEU A 157 -17.31 -0.74 4.20
CA LEU A 157 -16.42 -0.09 5.15
C LEU A 157 -17.15 0.38 6.41
N ASP A 158 -18.31 1.00 6.33
CA ASP A 158 -19.08 1.43 7.50
C ASP A 158 -19.54 0.22 8.31
N LYS A 159 -19.88 -0.88 7.63
CA LYS A 159 -20.27 -2.14 8.25
C LYS A 159 -19.10 -2.89 8.90
N VAL A 160 -17.89 -2.73 8.36
CA VAL A 160 -16.67 -3.42 8.84
C VAL A 160 -15.85 -2.56 9.80
N VAL A 161 -15.72 -1.25 9.56
CA VAL A 161 -14.93 -0.28 10.34
C VAL A 161 -15.76 0.32 11.48
N GLY A 162 -17.09 0.22 11.45
CA GLY A 162 -17.92 0.65 12.58
C GLY A 162 -17.81 2.14 12.89
N LEU A 163 -17.74 2.98 11.85
CA LEU A 163 -17.92 4.43 12.01
C LEU A 163 -19.39 4.69 12.37
N LYS A 164 -19.70 4.67 13.67
CA LYS A 164 -20.92 5.25 14.23
C LYS A 164 -20.65 6.66 14.74
#